data_AF-A0A8J3J679-F1
#
_entry.id   AF-A0A8J3J679-F1
#
_cell.length_a   1.000
_cell.length_b   1.000
_cell.length_c   1.000
_cell.angle_alpha   90.00
_cell.angle_beta   90.00
_cell.angle_gamma   90.00
#
_symmetry.space_group_name_H-M   'P 1'
#
loop_
_entity.id
_entity.type
_entity.pdbx_description
1 polymer ?
#
loop_
_entity_poly.entity_id
_entity_poly.type
_entity_poly.pdbx_seq_one_letter_code
_entity_poly.pdbx_strand_id
1 'polypeptide(L)'
;MTDFSLPQLRLLAGHTSPDTAHKVDDYPYGRVARCQIRYWVETPTQGAHRGRQRFVYQTTNPNRGHRWNTPHAGTYGEQVLLYLDANTHVQHVKLSVYDPRPATDAWLQLTGLYDQLDESARSQYDALRRIAQKADGRTWQRWAEAVVHIGQLMRDGRRLPEPVNGTLAIDDRLLMVSDRDYDTLLADAAAQGSA
;
A
#
# COMPACT_ATOMS: atom_id res chain seq x y z
N MET A 1 -18.11 7.28 -20.19
CA MET A 1 -18.07 6.67 -18.85
C MET A 1 -16.76 7.04 -18.22
N THR A 2 -16.77 7.53 -16.99
CA THR A 2 -15.54 7.74 -16.21
C THR A 2 -14.97 6.36 -15.86
N ASP A 3 -13.68 6.15 -16.11
CA ASP A 3 -12.96 4.95 -15.69
C ASP A 3 -12.51 5.13 -14.23
N PHE A 4 -12.97 4.26 -13.35
CA PHE A 4 -12.63 4.27 -11.93
C PHE A 4 -11.65 3.13 -11.57
N SER A 5 -10.98 2.53 -12.55
CA SER A 5 -10.01 1.46 -12.28
C SER A 5 -8.73 1.97 -11.61
N LEU A 6 -8.17 1.13 -10.72
CA LEU A 6 -6.85 1.36 -10.14
C LEU A 6 -5.77 0.70 -11.01
N PRO A 7 -4.55 1.28 -11.08
CA PRO A 7 -3.45 0.65 -11.79
C PRO A 7 -3.08 -0.68 -11.15
N GLN A 8 -2.75 -1.67 -11.98
CA GLN A 8 -2.17 -2.93 -11.51
C GLN A 8 -0.75 -2.67 -11.01
N LEU A 9 -0.46 -3.22 -9.85
CA LEU A 9 0.83 -3.07 -9.18
C LEU A 9 1.60 -4.39 -9.21
N ARG A 10 2.93 -4.34 -9.12
CA ARG A 10 3.76 -5.54 -9.13
C ARG A 10 4.46 -5.74 -7.80
N LEU A 11 4.16 -6.84 -7.12
CA LEU A 11 4.83 -7.21 -5.88
C LEU A 11 6.31 -7.53 -6.16
N LEU A 12 7.18 -7.05 -5.27
CA LEU A 12 8.62 -7.33 -5.25
C LEU A 12 8.92 -8.25 -4.06
N ALA A 13 8.68 -9.55 -4.24
CA ALA A 13 8.89 -10.58 -3.21
C ALA A 13 10.35 -11.09 -3.17
N GLY A 14 10.74 -11.72 -2.06
CA GLY A 14 12.05 -12.39 -1.91
C GLY A 14 13.26 -11.47 -1.65
N HIS A 15 13.08 -10.15 -1.68
CA HIS A 15 14.12 -9.17 -1.38
C HIS A 15 14.23 -8.95 0.13
N THR A 16 15.04 -9.77 0.81
CA THR A 16 15.08 -9.83 2.29
C THR A 16 16.42 -9.43 2.91
N SER A 17 17.44 -9.20 2.10
CA SER A 17 18.78 -8.81 2.54
C SER A 17 19.44 -7.91 1.50
N PRO A 18 20.60 -7.28 1.83
CA PRO A 18 21.38 -6.54 0.85
C PRO A 18 21.76 -7.35 -0.41
N ASP A 19 21.91 -8.68 -0.27
CA ASP A 19 22.35 -9.58 -1.34
C ASP A 19 21.18 -9.97 -2.25
N THR A 20 19.99 -10.14 -1.69
CA THR A 20 18.76 -10.43 -2.44
C THR A 20 17.98 -9.18 -2.82
N ALA A 21 18.47 -7.98 -2.47
CA ALA A 21 17.76 -6.71 -2.67
C ALA A 21 17.37 -6.45 -4.14
N HIS A 22 16.24 -5.78 -4.34
CA HIS A 22 15.85 -5.23 -5.64
C HIS A 22 16.77 -4.04 -5.95
N LYS A 23 17.47 -4.06 -7.09
CA LYS A 23 18.44 -3.04 -7.49
C LYS A 23 17.91 -2.20 -8.64
N VAL A 24 18.14 -0.90 -8.55
CA VAL A 24 17.93 0.06 -9.63
C VAL A 24 19.28 0.73 -9.91
N ASP A 25 19.78 0.57 -11.13
CA ASP A 25 21.16 0.95 -11.45
C ASP A 25 21.35 2.44 -11.76
N ASP A 26 20.29 3.13 -12.21
CA ASP A 26 20.33 4.52 -12.65
C ASP A 26 19.35 5.42 -11.87
N TYR A 27 19.66 5.63 -10.59
CA TYR A 27 18.87 6.42 -9.66
C TYR A 27 19.40 7.86 -9.51
N PRO A 28 18.52 8.88 -9.46
CA PRO A 28 18.96 10.26 -9.23
C PRO A 28 19.70 10.44 -7.91
N TYR A 29 20.86 11.11 -7.95
CA TYR A 29 21.64 11.48 -6.78
C TYR A 29 21.89 13.00 -6.77
N GLY A 30 21.06 13.73 -6.01
CA GLY A 30 21.03 15.19 -6.08
C GLY A 30 20.54 15.67 -7.45
N ARG A 31 21.11 16.76 -7.97
CA ARG A 31 20.63 17.41 -9.21
C ARG A 31 21.17 16.78 -10.51
N VAL A 32 22.38 16.23 -10.49
CA VAL A 32 23.10 15.84 -11.73
C VAL A 32 23.67 14.44 -11.66
N ALA A 33 24.13 13.99 -10.49
CA ALA A 33 24.79 12.69 -10.37
C ALA A 33 23.76 11.54 -10.43
N ARG A 34 24.23 10.38 -10.84
CA ARG A 34 23.49 9.12 -10.86
C ARG A 34 24.15 8.11 -9.95
N CYS A 35 23.36 7.26 -9.31
CA CYS A 35 23.86 6.19 -8.45
C CYS A 35 23.00 4.94 -8.59
N GLN A 36 23.48 3.83 -8.04
CA GLN A 36 22.65 2.66 -7.81
C GLN A 36 21.91 2.79 -6.47
N ILE A 37 20.67 2.32 -6.41
CA ILE A 37 19.91 2.14 -5.17
C ILE A 37 19.44 0.69 -5.06
N ARG A 38 19.37 0.16 -3.85
CA ARG A 38 18.80 -1.16 -3.58
C ARG A 38 17.80 -1.13 -2.43
N TYR A 39 16.81 -2.00 -2.50
CA TYR A 39 15.67 -2.07 -1.59
C TYR A 39 15.42 -3.49 -1.11
N TRP A 40 15.12 -3.67 0.17
CA TRP A 40 14.75 -4.97 0.74
C TRP A 40 13.88 -4.80 1.98
N VAL A 41 13.26 -5.90 2.40
CA VAL A 41 12.50 -6.03 3.65
C VAL A 41 13.33 -6.81 4.65
N GLU A 42 13.72 -6.18 5.75
CA GLU A 42 14.48 -6.85 6.79
C GLU A 42 13.55 -7.44 7.86
N THR A 43 13.80 -8.69 8.25
CA THR A 43 13.09 -9.40 9.34
C THR A 43 14.11 -9.92 10.36
N PRO A 44 14.25 -9.29 11.54
CA PRO A 44 15.15 -9.76 12.58
C PRO A 44 14.72 -11.11 13.14
N THR A 45 15.68 -12.00 13.38
CA THR A 45 15.46 -13.31 14.00
C THR A 45 15.64 -13.29 15.52
N GLN A 46 16.14 -12.18 16.09
CA GLN A 46 16.42 -12.02 17.51
C GLN A 46 16.09 -10.59 18.00
N GLY A 47 16.03 -10.42 19.32
CA GLY A 47 15.77 -9.13 19.98
C GLY A 47 14.29 -8.72 20.02
N ALA A 48 14.04 -7.49 20.48
CA ALA A 48 12.69 -6.96 20.73
C ALA A 48 11.80 -6.83 19.48
N HIS A 49 12.39 -6.88 18.28
CA HIS A 49 11.68 -6.79 17.00
C HIS A 49 11.69 -8.11 16.23
N ARG A 50 11.96 -9.23 16.91
CA ARG A 50 11.97 -10.56 16.29
C ARG A 50 10.65 -10.82 15.55
N GLY A 51 10.77 -11.21 14.27
CA GLY A 51 9.65 -11.54 13.40
C GLY A 51 8.91 -10.34 12.81
N ARG A 52 9.26 -9.10 13.20
CA ARG A 52 8.69 -7.87 12.64
C ARG A 52 9.49 -7.43 11.43
N GLN A 53 8.85 -6.75 10.49
CA GLN A 53 9.43 -6.39 9.20
C GLN A 53 9.67 -4.89 9.09
N ARG A 54 10.73 -4.47 8.41
CA ARG A 54 10.95 -3.06 8.04
C ARG A 54 11.47 -2.93 6.61
N PHE A 55 11.05 -1.86 5.94
CA PHE A 55 11.64 -1.44 4.67
C PHE A 55 13.04 -0.89 4.91
N VAL A 56 13.99 -1.28 4.06
CA VAL A 56 15.35 -0.77 4.05
C VAL A 56 15.76 -0.42 2.63
N TYR A 57 16.45 0.70 2.47
CA TYR A 57 17.07 1.08 1.21
C TYR A 57 18.52 1.54 1.42
N GLN A 58 19.30 1.50 0.35
CA GLN A 58 20.70 1.91 0.40
C GLN A 58 21.12 2.42 -0.97
N THR A 59 21.79 3.56 -1.02
CA THR A 59 22.35 4.14 -2.25
C THR A 59 23.86 3.93 -2.30
N THR A 60 24.40 3.90 -3.51
CA THR A 60 25.84 4.09 -3.72
C THR A 60 26.20 5.57 -3.71
N ASN A 61 27.44 5.88 -3.34
CA ASN A 61 27.99 7.24 -3.38
C ASN A 61 28.80 7.45 -4.66
N PRO A 62 28.29 8.18 -5.66
CA PRO A 62 29.00 8.39 -6.92
C PRO A 62 30.32 9.15 -6.72
N ASN A 63 30.40 10.02 -5.69
CA ASN A 63 31.61 10.79 -5.37
C ASN A 63 32.68 9.98 -4.65
N ARG A 64 32.41 8.71 -4.30
CA ARG A 64 33.34 7.81 -3.60
C ARG A 64 33.46 6.46 -4.29
N GLY A 65 33.52 6.48 -5.64
CA GLY A 65 33.69 5.28 -6.46
C GLY A 65 32.53 4.30 -6.36
N HIS A 66 31.30 4.82 -6.25
CA HIS A 66 30.07 4.03 -6.16
C HIS A 66 30.03 3.01 -5.01
N ARG A 67 30.73 3.30 -3.90
CA ARG A 67 30.60 2.50 -2.68
C ARG A 67 29.22 2.65 -2.06
N TRP A 68 28.64 1.56 -1.56
CA TRP A 68 27.38 1.59 -0.81
C TRP A 68 27.51 2.46 0.45
N ASN A 69 26.59 3.41 0.65
CA ASN A 69 26.44 4.20 1.88
C ASN A 69 25.89 3.33 3.02
N THR A 70 25.76 3.84 4.24
CA THR A 70 25.05 3.11 5.32
C THR A 70 23.59 2.84 4.92
N PRO A 71 23.03 1.64 5.19
CA PRO A 71 21.60 1.38 4.97
C PRO A 71 20.70 2.37 5.72
N HIS A 72 19.67 2.85 5.05
CA HIS A 72 18.60 3.65 5.63
C HIS A 72 17.42 2.72 5.93
N ALA A 73 17.20 2.45 7.21
CA ALA A 73 16.15 1.56 7.67
C ALA A 73 14.93 2.34 8.18
N GLY A 74 13.75 1.91 7.77
CA GLY A 74 12.48 2.38 8.33
C GLY A 74 12.20 1.78 9.71
N THR A 75 10.99 2.05 10.20
CA THR A 75 10.47 1.48 11.46
C THR A 75 9.88 0.09 11.24
N TYR A 76 9.90 -0.76 12.27
CA TYR A 76 9.25 -2.06 12.24
C TYR A 76 7.71 -1.99 12.21
N GLY A 77 7.11 -2.85 11.41
CA GLY A 77 5.69 -3.21 11.40
C GLY A 77 5.54 -4.74 11.44
N GLU A 78 4.31 -5.23 11.44
CA GLU A 78 4.07 -6.68 11.42
C GLU A 78 4.41 -7.24 10.04
N GLN A 79 4.00 -6.56 8.97
CA GLN A 79 4.29 -6.96 7.60
C GLN A 79 4.67 -5.75 6.74
N VAL A 80 5.59 -5.93 5.79
CA VAL A 80 5.95 -4.92 4.79
C VAL A 80 5.86 -5.54 3.42
N LEU A 81 5.07 -4.93 2.53
CA LEU A 81 5.00 -5.31 1.13
C LEU A 81 5.78 -4.28 0.31
N LEU A 82 6.77 -4.74 -0.44
CA LEU A 82 7.51 -3.96 -1.43
C LEU A 82 6.86 -4.16 -2.79
N TYR A 83 6.64 -3.10 -3.57
CA TYR A 83 6.01 -3.20 -4.88
C TYR A 83 6.50 -2.12 -5.84
N LEU A 84 6.26 -2.31 -7.13
CA LEU A 84 6.38 -1.28 -8.15
C LEU A 84 5.02 -0.65 -8.42
N ASP A 85 5.01 0.68 -8.48
CA ASP A 85 3.87 1.44 -8.97
C ASP A 85 3.77 1.43 -10.51
N ALA A 86 2.72 2.04 -11.04
CA ALA A 86 2.48 2.12 -12.48
C ALA A 86 3.62 2.85 -13.24
N ASN A 87 4.39 3.70 -12.55
CA ASN A 87 5.54 4.39 -13.10
C ASN A 87 6.84 3.63 -12.88
N THR A 88 6.76 2.36 -12.46
CA THR A 88 7.90 1.50 -12.14
C THR A 88 8.77 2.00 -10.98
N HIS A 89 8.23 2.89 -10.14
CA HIS A 89 8.93 3.31 -8.93
C HIS A 89 8.68 2.32 -7.80
N VAL A 90 9.73 2.08 -7.02
CA VAL A 90 9.66 1.23 -5.82
C VAL A 90 8.91 1.97 -4.72
N GLN A 91 7.83 1.35 -4.24
CA GLN A 91 7.02 1.80 -3.12
C GLN A 91 6.93 0.69 -2.08
N HIS A 92 6.48 1.03 -0.87
CA HIS A 92 6.18 0.03 0.15
C HIS A 92 4.92 0.39 0.93
N VAL A 93 4.24 -0.63 1.44
CA VAL A 93 3.21 -0.49 2.48
C VAL A 93 3.66 -1.26 3.71
N LYS A 94 3.60 -0.60 4.87
CA LYS A 94 3.89 -1.19 6.18
C LYS A 94 2.57 -1.38 6.92
N LEU A 95 2.28 -2.62 7.28
CA LEU A 95 1.08 -3.02 8.01
C LEU A 95 1.43 -3.26 9.48
N SER A 96 0.57 -2.75 10.37
CA SER A 96 0.62 -2.98 11.80
C SER A 96 -0.60 -3.77 12.27
N VAL A 97 -0.70 -4.07 13.57
CA VAL A 97 -1.92 -4.67 14.15
C VAL A 97 -3.16 -3.75 14.08
N TYR A 98 -2.96 -2.46 13.79
CA TYR A 98 -4.04 -1.49 13.57
C TYR A 98 -4.40 -1.35 12.08
N ASP A 99 -3.73 -2.13 11.21
CA ASP A 99 -3.92 -2.18 9.76
C ASP A 99 -4.19 -3.63 9.32
N PRO A 100 -4.69 -3.87 8.08
CA PRO A 100 -5.20 -2.90 7.13
C PRO A 100 -6.52 -2.24 7.59
N ARG A 101 -6.68 -0.96 7.25
CA ARG A 101 -8.00 -0.28 7.20
C ARG A 101 -8.78 -0.78 5.97
N PRO A 102 -10.11 -0.63 5.90
CA PRO A 102 -10.90 -1.10 4.75
C PRO A 102 -10.43 -0.52 3.41
N ALA A 103 -10.05 0.76 3.37
CA ALA A 103 -9.47 1.36 2.16
C ALA A 103 -8.16 0.69 1.72
N THR A 104 -7.27 0.36 2.67
CA THR A 104 -6.04 -0.38 2.36
C THR A 104 -6.33 -1.79 1.88
N ASP A 105 -7.32 -2.46 2.47
CA ASP A 105 -7.76 -3.81 2.06
C ASP A 105 -8.29 -3.80 0.63
N ALA A 106 -9.24 -2.92 0.32
CA ALA A 106 -9.77 -2.74 -1.02
C ALA A 106 -8.68 -2.39 -2.03
N TRP A 107 -7.75 -1.48 -1.67
CA TRP A 107 -6.62 -1.11 -2.53
C TRP A 107 -5.72 -2.31 -2.85
N LEU A 108 -5.36 -3.14 -1.86
CA LEU A 108 -4.53 -4.33 -2.09
C LEU A 108 -5.21 -5.36 -3.01
N GLN A 109 -6.53 -5.53 -2.89
CA GLN A 109 -7.31 -6.41 -3.75
C GLN A 109 -7.39 -5.86 -5.18
N LEU A 110 -7.84 -4.61 -5.34
CA LEU A 110 -8.11 -4.00 -6.65
C LEU A 110 -6.84 -3.74 -7.47
N THR A 111 -5.70 -3.55 -6.82
CA THR A 111 -4.40 -3.39 -7.49
C THR A 111 -3.70 -4.72 -7.82
N GLY A 112 -4.29 -5.86 -7.42
CA GLY A 112 -3.74 -7.19 -7.65
C GLY A 112 -2.56 -7.55 -6.75
N LEU A 113 -2.20 -6.72 -5.75
CA LEU A 113 -1.10 -7.03 -4.83
C LEU A 113 -1.42 -8.22 -3.93
N TYR A 114 -2.67 -8.33 -3.47
CA TYR A 114 -3.10 -9.44 -2.62
C TYR A 114 -2.93 -10.79 -3.32
N ASP A 115 -3.30 -10.88 -4.60
CA ASP A 115 -3.21 -12.11 -5.40
C ASP A 115 -1.77 -12.57 -5.64
N GLN A 116 -0.81 -11.63 -5.63
CA GLN A 116 0.61 -11.90 -5.79
C GLN A 116 1.30 -12.38 -4.50
N LEU A 117 0.63 -12.32 -3.35
CA LEU A 117 1.18 -12.83 -2.09
C LEU A 117 1.31 -14.36 -2.13
N ASP A 118 2.46 -14.85 -1.67
CA ASP A 118 2.62 -16.27 -1.35
C ASP A 118 1.76 -16.68 -0.13
N GLU A 119 1.65 -17.98 0.12
CA GLU A 119 0.80 -18.53 1.17
C GLU A 119 1.15 -17.98 2.57
N SER A 120 2.44 -17.80 2.86
CA SER A 120 2.90 -17.32 4.17
C SER A 120 2.56 -15.84 4.37
N ALA A 121 2.87 -15.01 3.38
CA ALA A 121 2.57 -13.59 3.40
C ALA A 121 1.05 -13.33 3.40
N ARG A 122 0.28 -14.13 2.66
CA ARG A 122 -1.19 -14.06 2.66
C ARG A 122 -1.78 -14.43 4.01
N SER A 123 -1.31 -15.53 4.60
CA SER A 123 -1.76 -15.95 5.94
C SER A 123 -1.48 -14.90 7.01
N GLN A 124 -0.31 -14.24 6.94
CA GLN A 124 0.04 -13.14 7.83
C GLN A 124 -0.88 -11.93 7.62
N TYR A 125 -1.11 -11.54 6.37
CA TYR A 125 -2.01 -10.45 6.03
C TYR A 125 -3.45 -10.72 6.53
N ASP A 126 -3.99 -11.91 6.26
CA ASP A 126 -5.34 -12.29 6.67
C ASP A 126 -5.52 -12.26 8.19
N ALA A 127 -4.47 -12.65 8.93
CA ALA A 127 -4.47 -12.55 10.39
C ALA A 127 -4.54 -11.07 10.86
N LEU A 128 -3.74 -10.19 10.26
CA LEU A 128 -3.77 -8.75 10.55
C LEU A 128 -5.13 -8.14 10.22
N ARG A 129 -5.67 -8.45 9.04
CA ARG A 129 -7.00 -8.01 8.59
C ARG A 129 -8.10 -8.38 9.58
N ARG A 130 -8.10 -9.63 10.08
CA ARG A 130 -9.09 -10.08 11.09
C ARG A 130 -8.94 -9.31 12.41
N ILE A 131 -7.71 -9.05 12.84
CA ILE A 131 -7.44 -8.27 14.07
C ILE A 131 -7.94 -6.83 13.90
N ALA A 132 -7.57 -6.17 12.80
CA ALA A 132 -7.97 -4.79 12.50
C ALA A 132 -9.49 -4.65 12.36
N GLN A 133 -10.14 -5.58 11.66
CA GLN A 133 -11.60 -5.61 11.51
C GLN A 133 -12.31 -5.81 12.85
N LYS A 134 -11.79 -6.66 13.73
CA LYS A 134 -12.34 -6.83 15.07
C LYS A 134 -12.13 -5.60 15.95
N ALA A 135 -10.99 -4.93 15.82
CA ALA A 135 -10.65 -3.76 16.61
C ALA A 135 -11.52 -2.53 16.25
N ASP A 136 -11.88 -2.37 14.97
CA ASP A 136 -12.67 -1.22 14.49
C ASP A 136 -13.73 -1.62 13.45
N GLY A 137 -14.66 -2.50 13.84
CA GLY A 137 -15.73 -2.96 12.95
C GLY A 137 -16.62 -1.83 12.40
N ARG A 138 -16.71 -0.69 13.10
CA ARG A 138 -17.50 0.46 12.67
C ARG A 138 -16.92 1.12 11.42
N THR A 139 -15.60 1.30 11.34
CA THR A 139 -14.97 1.88 10.14
C THR A 139 -15.16 0.97 8.91
N TRP A 140 -15.08 -0.35 9.10
CA TRP A 140 -15.36 -1.32 8.03
C TRP A 140 -16.81 -1.28 7.56
N GLN A 141 -17.76 -1.19 8.49
CA GLN A 141 -19.17 -1.01 8.15
C GLN A 141 -19.40 0.28 7.36
N ARG A 142 -18.84 1.41 7.82
CA ARG A 142 -18.97 2.71 7.15
C ARG A 142 -18.41 2.70 5.74
N TRP A 143 -17.28 2.02 5.53
CA TRP A 143 -16.74 1.83 4.18
C TRP A 143 -17.71 1.04 3.29
N ALA A 144 -18.23 -0.09 3.75
CA ALA A 144 -19.16 -0.90 2.96
C ALA A 144 -20.44 -0.12 2.59
N GLU A 145 -21.00 0.64 3.54
CA GLU A 145 -22.15 1.52 3.28
C GLU A 145 -21.82 2.62 2.25
N ALA A 146 -20.63 3.22 2.36
CA ALA A 146 -20.15 4.21 1.40
C ALA A 146 -20.03 3.62 -0.01
N VAL A 147 -19.46 2.42 -0.14
CA VAL A 147 -19.33 1.72 -1.42
C VAL A 147 -20.69 1.48 -2.07
N VAL A 148 -21.67 0.99 -1.29
CA VAL A 148 -23.04 0.76 -1.78
C VAL A 148 -23.71 2.06 -2.23
N HIS A 149 -23.61 3.12 -1.43
CA HIS A 149 -24.20 4.42 -1.75
C HIS A 149 -23.58 5.01 -3.01
N ILE A 150 -22.26 5.04 -3.10
CA ILE A 150 -21.53 5.55 -4.27
C ILE A 150 -21.87 4.75 -5.52
N GLY A 151 -21.94 3.41 -5.42
CA GLY A 151 -22.35 2.55 -6.52
C GLY A 151 -23.78 2.82 -7.01
N GLN A 152 -24.71 3.16 -6.10
CA GLN A 152 -26.06 3.61 -6.47
C GLN A 152 -26.02 4.94 -7.23
N LEU A 153 -25.28 5.94 -6.73
CA LEU A 153 -25.13 7.23 -7.42
C LEU A 153 -24.56 7.06 -8.84
N MET A 154 -23.56 6.19 -9.01
CA MET A 154 -22.97 5.88 -10.31
C MET A 154 -24.01 5.29 -11.27
N ARG A 155 -24.82 4.32 -10.82
CA ARG A 155 -25.88 3.70 -11.64
C ARG A 155 -26.96 4.68 -12.04
N ASP A 156 -27.34 5.57 -11.13
CA ASP A 156 -28.38 6.58 -11.36
C ASP A 156 -27.87 7.78 -12.19
N GLY A 157 -26.58 7.80 -12.57
CA GLY A 157 -25.96 8.93 -13.27
C GLY A 157 -25.93 10.22 -12.44
N ARG A 158 -25.97 10.09 -11.11
CA ARG A 158 -25.97 11.21 -10.17
C ARG A 158 -24.55 11.73 -9.93
N ARG A 159 -24.45 12.99 -9.51
CA ARG A 159 -23.19 13.58 -9.06
C ARG A 159 -22.65 12.82 -7.84
N LEU A 160 -21.37 12.45 -7.90
CA LEU A 160 -20.65 11.83 -6.80
C LEU A 160 -20.23 12.88 -5.76
N PRO A 161 -20.29 12.58 -4.45
CA PRO A 161 -19.77 13.47 -3.43
C PRO A 161 -18.25 13.57 -3.56
N GLU A 162 -17.71 14.75 -3.34
CA GLU A 162 -16.27 15.03 -3.36
C GLU A 162 -15.78 15.24 -1.92
N PRO A 163 -14.58 14.73 -1.55
CA PRO A 163 -14.01 15.00 -0.24
C PRO A 163 -13.69 16.49 -0.06
N VAL A 164 -14.02 17.04 1.10
CA VAL A 164 -13.62 18.39 1.52
C VAL A 164 -12.68 18.26 2.72
N ASN A 165 -11.44 18.76 2.58
CA ASN A 165 -10.41 18.67 3.61
C ASN A 165 -10.20 17.24 4.15
N GLY A 166 -10.15 16.25 3.24
CA GLY A 166 -9.97 14.84 3.58
C GLY A 166 -11.18 14.18 4.26
N THR A 167 -12.36 14.80 4.15
CA THR A 167 -13.61 14.25 4.70
C THR A 167 -14.65 14.14 3.60
N LEU A 168 -15.17 12.95 3.40
CA LEU A 168 -16.28 12.67 2.51
C LEU A 168 -17.58 12.61 3.31
N ALA A 169 -18.55 13.45 2.94
CA ALA A 169 -19.90 13.39 3.47
C ALA A 169 -20.75 12.44 2.63
N ILE A 170 -21.34 11.44 3.27
CA ILE A 170 -22.30 10.51 2.67
C ILE A 170 -23.52 10.50 3.58
N ASP A 171 -24.63 11.03 3.06
CA ASP A 171 -25.82 11.35 3.85
C ASP A 171 -25.45 12.16 5.11
N ASP A 172 -25.86 11.72 6.30
CA ASP A 172 -25.54 12.36 7.59
C ASP A 172 -24.22 11.85 8.22
N ARG A 173 -23.35 11.18 7.45
CA ARG A 173 -22.12 10.53 7.95
C ARG A 173 -20.87 11.12 7.32
N LEU A 174 -19.81 11.16 8.11
CA LEU A 174 -18.49 11.61 7.68
C LEU A 174 -17.50 10.43 7.66
N LEU A 175 -16.81 10.30 6.54
CA LEU A 175 -15.71 9.35 6.35
C LEU A 175 -14.42 10.13 6.10
N MET A 176 -13.40 9.89 6.90
CA MET A 176 -12.06 10.42 6.59
C MET A 176 -11.45 9.63 5.45
N VAL A 177 -11.08 10.32 4.38
CA VAL A 177 -10.47 9.75 3.19
C VAL A 177 -9.28 10.59 2.76
N SER A 178 -8.13 9.95 2.56
CA SER A 178 -7.07 10.55 1.73
C SER A 178 -7.46 10.48 0.25
N ASP A 179 -6.75 11.20 -0.63
CA ASP A 179 -6.99 11.15 -2.08
C ASP A 179 -6.97 9.71 -2.60
N ARG A 180 -5.98 8.91 -2.18
CA ARG A 180 -5.90 7.48 -2.52
C ARG A 180 -7.09 6.69 -1.97
N ASP A 181 -7.52 6.96 -0.75
CA ASP A 181 -8.66 6.24 -0.16
C ASP A 181 -9.95 6.58 -0.93
N TYR A 182 -10.10 7.80 -1.43
CA TYR A 182 -11.23 8.19 -2.27
C TYR A 182 -11.20 7.52 -3.64
N ASP A 183 -10.07 7.53 -4.35
CA ASP A 183 -9.92 6.81 -5.63
C ASP A 183 -10.24 5.31 -5.46
N THR A 184 -9.77 4.72 -4.34
CA THR A 184 -10.06 3.32 -4.01
C THR A 184 -11.55 3.10 -3.74
N LEU A 185 -12.22 4.03 -3.05
CA LEU A 185 -13.67 3.95 -2.80
C LEU A 185 -14.46 3.95 -4.11
N LEU A 186 -14.09 4.82 -5.05
CA LEU A 186 -14.73 4.88 -6.37
C LEU A 186 -14.51 3.58 -7.16
N ALA A 187 -13.29 3.05 -7.13
CA ALA A 187 -12.95 1.78 -7.77
C ALA A 187 -13.71 0.59 -7.19
N ASP A 188 -13.81 0.50 -5.85
CA ASP A 188 -14.55 -0.55 -5.15
C ASP A 188 -16.05 -0.48 -5.48
N ALA A 189 -16.63 0.72 -5.48
CA ALA A 189 -18.02 0.94 -5.88
C ALA A 189 -18.32 0.55 -7.33
N ALA A 190 -17.42 0.89 -8.25
CA ALA A 190 -17.54 0.53 -9.66
C ALA A 190 -17.42 -1.00 -9.87
N ALA A 191 -16.49 -1.65 -9.15
CA ALA A 191 -16.30 -3.09 -9.21
C ALA A 191 -17.51 -3.87 -8.68
N GLN A 192 -18.11 -3.43 -7.57
CA GLN A 192 -19.31 -4.08 -7.01
C GLN A 192 -20.59 -3.83 -7.82
N GLY A 193 -20.67 -2.73 -8.57
CA GLY A 193 -21.80 -2.43 -9.44
C GLY A 193 -21.81 -3.18 -10.78
N SER A 194 -20.70 -3.83 -11.14
CA SER A 194 -20.52 -4.58 -12.40
C SER A 194 -20.80 -6.08 -12.27
N ALA A 195 -21.08 -6.57 -11.06
CA ALA A 195 -21.46 -7.94 -10.75
C ALA A 195 -22.98 -8.08 -10.62
#